data_AF-A0A929NDG5-F1
#
_entry.id   AF-A0A929NDG5-F1
#
_cell.length_a   1.000
_cell.length_b   1.000
_cell.length_c   1.000
_cell.angle_alpha   90.00
_cell.angle_beta   90.00
_cell.angle_gamma   90.00
#
_symmetry.space_group_name_H-M   'P 1'
#
loop_
_entity.id
_entity.type
_entity.pdbx_description
1 polymer ?
#
loop_
_entity_poly.entity_id
_entity_poly.type
_entity_poly.pdbx_seq_one_letter_code
_entity_poly.pdbx_strand_id
1 'polypeptide(L)'
;MTAISPHKLIRFEKFHLKKGPASSRSANPACHHLRPSKKLSDQLDPLVNLSSGIDFEGQLEEFENIARHEYQKISKSLSFPKLPPWFRQRLAQSILPTLTRIGFDEPFGRILFTIAASPWQSMGPANEKIRVFHPAIDQEIEEIRCGLLMKAKEINDTFLWYAATQPSSIPETAKNSMSVENLFDFPDESATPWIVLPRAFNFLKEQDGHYLPAYLNTIDRETNEYCLKLFIRIAVAFVGNYALKFANNRYPPDLLAKLLFYGFSAMFWKNLRRPPEGMENCAVFENFLNWINMLARKTDFLGPKEMKSIDQMLKIKTTAFPTKNFTCLKNRSRENGSHFAVTLRHGYHGIATVLKYFGMDQFSETRLTGDGFPGTTMLSELHGLLQAIPTNYHSESKPTKEYIKQFIGRLKSIGDLMHSDSHPTAEKFLERRINNLQILFNT
;
A
#
# COMPACT_ATOMS: atom_id res chain seq x y z
N MET A 1 -14.40 57.06 2.42
CA MET A 1 -13.06 57.46 2.91
C MET A 1 -13.14 57.38 4.42
N THR A 2 -12.60 56.37 5.09
CA THR A 2 -11.16 56.09 5.25
C THR A 2 -10.95 54.60 5.53
N ALA A 3 -9.89 54.06 4.94
CA ALA A 3 -9.43 52.68 5.07
C ALA A 3 -8.59 52.49 6.33
N ILE A 4 -8.76 51.37 7.05
CA ILE A 4 -7.71 50.79 7.92
C ILE A 4 -7.79 49.26 7.92
N SER A 5 -6.72 48.65 7.42
CA SER A 5 -6.13 47.34 7.76
C SER A 5 -4.62 47.52 7.49
N PRO A 6 -3.64 46.72 7.97
CA PRO A 6 -3.73 45.40 8.63
C PRO A 6 -2.72 45.21 9.80
N HIS A 7 -2.60 43.95 10.26
CA HIS A 7 -1.51 43.33 11.04
C HIS A 7 -1.53 43.47 12.57
N LYS A 8 -2.01 42.42 13.24
CA LYS A 8 -1.49 41.98 14.54
C LYS A 8 -0.64 40.73 14.35
N LEU A 9 0.68 40.92 14.33
CA LEU A 9 1.66 39.89 14.64
C LEU A 9 1.43 39.41 16.07
N ILE A 10 1.27 38.09 16.28
CA ILE A 10 1.38 37.48 17.60
C ILE A 10 2.84 37.05 17.79
N ARG A 11 3.48 37.65 18.79
CA ARG A 11 4.84 37.37 19.29
C ARG A 11 4.95 35.92 19.76
N PHE A 12 5.98 35.21 19.31
CA PHE A 12 6.46 33.98 19.93
C PHE A 12 7.27 34.32 21.19
N GLU A 13 6.81 33.89 22.35
CA GLU A 13 7.62 33.88 23.58
C GLU A 13 8.60 32.71 23.56
N LYS A 14 9.88 33.06 23.71
CA LYS A 14 11.02 32.15 23.89
C LYS A 14 10.90 31.44 25.23
N PHE A 15 10.77 30.11 25.24
CA PHE A 15 11.04 29.32 26.43
C PHE A 15 12.54 29.01 26.55
N HIS A 16 13.10 29.46 27.68
CA HIS A 16 14.47 29.26 28.11
C HIS A 16 14.76 27.79 28.44
N LEU A 17 15.65 27.16 27.68
CA LEU A 17 16.33 25.92 28.09
C LEU A 17 17.43 26.27 29.12
N LYS A 18 17.23 25.82 30.37
CA LYS A 18 18.24 25.87 31.43
C LYS A 18 19.45 25.02 31.03
N LYS A 19 20.62 25.65 31.01
CA LYS A 19 21.95 25.02 30.97
C LYS A 19 22.37 24.62 32.39
N GLY A 20 23.08 23.50 32.48
CA GLY A 20 24.13 23.26 33.48
C GLY A 20 24.24 21.80 33.95
N PRO A 21 25.44 21.30 34.27
CA PRO A 21 26.72 21.54 33.60
C PRO A 21 27.46 20.23 33.27
N ALA A 22 28.43 20.34 32.35
CA ALA A 22 29.41 19.31 32.04
C ALA A 22 30.61 19.40 32.99
N SER A 23 31.10 18.25 33.48
CA SER A 23 32.48 18.01 33.92
C SER A 23 32.60 16.54 34.38
N SER A 24 33.68 15.79 34.26
CA SER A 24 34.72 15.60 33.25
C SER A 24 35.57 14.40 33.74
N ARG A 25 36.10 13.62 32.78
CA ARG A 25 37.32 12.78 32.83
C ARG A 25 37.31 11.42 33.59
N SER A 26 37.60 10.40 32.77
CA SER A 26 38.72 9.45 32.90
C SER A 26 38.64 8.33 33.93
N ALA A 27 38.44 7.10 33.47
CA ALA A 27 39.40 5.99 33.62
C ALA A 27 38.90 4.73 32.90
N ASN A 28 39.69 4.21 31.97
CA ASN A 28 39.67 2.80 31.57
C ASN A 28 40.31 2.00 32.71
N PRO A 29 39.81 0.80 33.04
CA PRO A 29 40.61 -0.36 32.64
C PRO A 29 39.82 -1.66 32.34
N ALA A 30 40.50 -2.48 31.53
CA ALA A 30 40.54 -3.94 31.56
C ALA A 30 39.30 -4.76 31.16
N CYS A 31 39.43 -5.33 29.95
CA CYS A 31 39.09 -6.70 29.58
C CYS A 31 38.93 -7.67 30.77
N HIS A 32 37.73 -8.24 30.89
CA HIS A 32 37.57 -9.64 31.29
C HIS A 32 36.49 -10.30 30.44
N HIS A 33 36.91 -11.38 29.79
CA HIS A 33 36.08 -12.37 29.13
C HIS A 33 35.00 -12.92 30.07
N LEU A 34 33.74 -12.74 29.71
CA LEU A 34 32.66 -13.64 30.12
C LEU A 34 31.76 -13.93 28.91
N ARG A 35 31.95 -15.11 28.31
CA ARG A 35 30.92 -15.79 27.52
C ARG A 35 29.74 -16.12 28.43
N PRO A 36 28.50 -15.95 27.94
CA PRO A 36 27.42 -16.82 28.37
C PRO A 36 26.99 -17.71 27.20
N SER A 37 27.35 -18.99 27.35
CA SER A 37 26.49 -20.15 27.10
C SER A 37 25.62 -20.16 25.83
N LYS A 38 26.12 -20.87 24.82
CA LYS A 38 25.29 -21.71 23.94
C LYS A 38 24.44 -22.64 24.80
N LYS A 39 23.18 -22.28 25.05
CA LYS A 39 22.04 -23.18 25.35
C LYS A 39 20.80 -22.31 25.60
N LEU A 40 20.19 -21.85 24.51
CA LEU A 40 18.78 -21.47 24.47
C LEU A 40 18.25 -21.57 23.02
N SER A 41 18.69 -22.62 22.30
CA SER A 41 18.25 -22.94 20.94
C SER A 41 17.15 -24.01 20.89
N ASP A 42 16.77 -24.59 22.02
CA ASP A 42 15.97 -25.83 22.05
C ASP A 42 14.65 -25.67 22.82
N GLN A 43 13.98 -24.52 22.67
CA GLN A 43 12.54 -24.39 22.92
C GLN A 43 11.91 -23.71 21.71
N LEU A 44 11.82 -24.50 20.64
CA LEU A 44 11.02 -24.25 19.45
C LEU A 44 9.53 -24.25 19.84
N ASP A 45 8.93 -23.06 19.90
CA ASP A 45 7.47 -22.94 19.86
C ASP A 45 6.96 -23.33 18.45
N PRO A 46 5.93 -24.19 18.36
CA PRO A 46 5.44 -24.75 17.10
C PRO A 46 4.42 -23.79 16.45
N LEU A 47 4.89 -22.76 15.75
CA LEU A 47 4.04 -21.94 14.87
C LEU A 47 4.64 -21.69 13.47
N VAL A 48 5.68 -22.43 13.10
CA VAL A 48 6.22 -22.40 11.73
C VAL A 48 6.63 -23.82 11.31
N ASN A 49 5.66 -24.74 11.27
CA ASN A 49 5.70 -25.84 10.31
C ASN A 49 4.61 -25.53 9.29
N LEU A 50 4.92 -24.61 8.38
CA LEU A 50 4.15 -24.41 7.15
C LEU A 50 4.13 -25.77 6.45
N SER A 51 2.93 -26.34 6.33
CA SER A 51 2.74 -27.57 5.59
C SER A 51 3.27 -27.39 4.17
N SER A 52 4.13 -28.32 3.77
CA SER A 52 4.50 -28.54 2.38
C SER A 52 3.24 -28.85 1.58
N GLY A 53 2.55 -27.83 1.05
CA GLY A 53 1.33 -28.01 0.26
C GLY A 53 0.42 -26.79 0.06
N ILE A 54 0.56 -25.71 0.84
CA ILE A 54 -0.28 -24.51 0.67
C ILE A 54 0.35 -23.57 -0.37
N ASP A 55 -0.42 -23.22 -1.40
CA ASP A 55 0.01 -22.25 -2.42
C ASP A 55 0.11 -20.83 -1.86
N PHE A 56 0.67 -19.90 -2.64
CA PHE A 56 0.91 -18.54 -2.16
C PHE A 56 -0.37 -17.81 -1.74
N GLU A 57 -1.48 -18.03 -2.44
CA GLU A 57 -2.77 -17.42 -2.10
C GLU A 57 -3.33 -17.98 -0.78
N GLY A 58 -3.23 -19.29 -0.55
CA GLY A 58 -3.63 -19.93 0.71
C GLY A 58 -2.83 -19.42 1.91
N GLN A 59 -1.54 -19.11 1.74
CA GLN A 59 -0.72 -18.49 2.79
C GLN A 59 -1.23 -17.08 3.14
N LEU A 60 -1.60 -16.27 2.14
CA LEU A 60 -2.19 -14.94 2.39
C LEU A 60 -3.51 -15.04 3.15
N GLU A 61 -4.35 -16.01 2.81
CA GLU A 61 -5.63 -16.25 3.47
C GLU A 61 -5.44 -16.72 4.92
N GLU A 62 -4.45 -17.57 5.20
CA GLU A 62 -4.10 -17.97 6.56
C GLU A 62 -3.66 -16.76 7.41
N PHE A 63 -2.78 -15.90 6.88
CA PHE A 63 -2.36 -14.68 7.57
C PHE A 63 -3.52 -13.70 7.80
N GLU A 64 -4.42 -13.56 6.82
CA GLU A 64 -5.65 -12.79 6.96
C GLU A 64 -6.50 -13.33 8.12
N ASN A 65 -6.72 -14.65 8.17
CA ASN A 65 -7.54 -15.30 9.18
C ASN A 65 -6.94 -15.18 10.59
N ILE A 66 -5.63 -15.32 10.72
CA ILE A 66 -4.93 -15.10 12.00
C ILE A 66 -5.15 -13.66 12.49
N ALA A 67 -4.93 -12.67 11.61
CA ALA A 67 -5.13 -11.26 11.96
C ALA A 67 -6.60 -10.96 12.34
N ARG A 68 -7.56 -11.52 11.60
CA ARG A 68 -8.99 -11.40 11.90
C ARG A 68 -9.36 -12.03 13.24
N HIS A 69 -8.79 -13.19 13.56
CA HIS A 69 -9.04 -13.89 14.82
C HIS A 69 -8.58 -13.05 16.01
N GLU A 70 -7.34 -12.55 16.00
CA GLU A 70 -6.82 -11.70 17.08
C GLU A 70 -7.57 -10.37 17.17
N TYR A 71 -7.91 -9.76 16.04
CA TYR A 71 -8.79 -8.58 16.01
C TYR A 71 -10.14 -8.85 16.70
N GLN A 72 -10.82 -9.95 16.36
CA GLN A 72 -12.13 -10.28 16.95
C GLN A 72 -12.02 -10.59 18.44
N LYS A 73 -10.95 -11.26 18.86
CA LYS A 73 -10.68 -11.58 20.26
C LYS A 73 -10.52 -10.30 21.10
N ILE A 74 -9.74 -9.33 20.62
CA ILE A 74 -9.58 -8.03 21.30
C ILE A 74 -10.87 -7.21 21.21
N SER A 75 -11.54 -7.22 20.07
CA SER A 75 -12.81 -6.51 19.90
C SER A 75 -13.87 -7.00 20.90
N LYS A 76 -13.90 -8.29 21.24
CA LYS A 76 -14.84 -8.85 22.22
C LYS A 76 -14.48 -8.51 23.67
N SER A 77 -13.21 -8.20 23.96
CA SER A 77 -12.79 -7.80 25.32
C SER A 77 -13.04 -6.32 25.61
N LEU A 78 -13.36 -5.53 24.59
CA LEU A 78 -13.64 -4.10 24.72
C LEU A 78 -15.15 -3.81 24.71
N SER A 79 -15.57 -2.89 25.58
CA SER A 79 -16.95 -2.39 25.59
C SER A 79 -17.08 -1.15 24.72
N PHE A 80 -17.86 -1.27 23.63
CA PHE A 80 -18.06 -0.19 22.68
C PHE A 80 -19.35 0.60 22.96
N PRO A 81 -19.33 1.95 22.85
CA PRO A 81 -20.53 2.75 22.98
C PRO A 81 -21.57 2.38 21.92
N LYS A 82 -22.85 2.40 22.30
CA LYS A 82 -23.92 2.40 21.31
C LYS A 82 -23.91 3.72 20.55
N LEU A 83 -23.81 3.64 19.23
CA LEU A 83 -23.91 4.80 18.36
C LEU A 83 -25.37 5.28 18.27
N PRO A 84 -25.63 6.60 18.23
CA PRO A 84 -26.98 7.13 18.08
C PRO A 84 -27.59 6.70 16.73
N PRO A 85 -28.93 6.51 16.64
CA PRO A 85 -29.59 6.01 15.43
C PRO A 85 -29.23 6.78 14.16
N TRP A 86 -29.23 8.11 14.22
CA TRP A 86 -28.89 8.96 13.08
C TRP A 86 -27.47 8.69 12.56
N PHE A 87 -26.50 8.46 13.46
CA PHE A 87 -25.11 8.24 13.07
C PHE A 87 -24.91 6.83 12.52
N ARG A 88 -25.60 5.83 13.09
CA ARG A 88 -25.63 4.47 12.52
C ARG A 88 -26.15 4.48 11.09
N GLN A 89 -27.23 5.22 10.84
CA GLN A 89 -27.78 5.39 9.50
C GLN A 89 -26.78 6.09 8.56
N ARG A 90 -26.16 7.20 9.00
CA ARG A 90 -25.15 7.92 8.21
C ARG A 90 -23.95 7.03 7.85
N LEU A 91 -23.47 6.24 8.80
CA LEU A 91 -22.40 5.27 8.57
C LEU A 91 -22.80 4.25 7.51
N ALA A 92 -23.95 3.60 7.68
CA ALA A 92 -24.42 2.56 6.77
C ALA A 92 -24.71 3.08 5.35
N GLN A 93 -25.28 4.28 5.22
CA GLN A 93 -25.74 4.80 3.94
C GLN A 93 -24.70 5.62 3.17
N SER A 94 -23.74 6.25 3.85
CA SER A 94 -22.83 7.21 3.19
C SER A 94 -21.34 6.97 3.40
N ILE A 95 -20.91 6.48 4.56
CA ILE A 95 -19.47 6.40 4.89
C ILE A 95 -18.93 5.00 4.61
N LEU A 96 -19.58 3.97 5.16
CA LEU A 96 -19.12 2.58 5.05
C LEU A 96 -19.12 2.04 3.61
N PRO A 97 -20.08 2.38 2.72
CA PRO A 97 -20.02 1.96 1.33
C PRO A 97 -18.73 2.40 0.64
N THR A 98 -18.37 3.69 0.76
CA THR A 98 -17.14 4.23 0.17
C THR A 98 -15.89 3.63 0.83
N LEU A 99 -15.88 3.49 2.17
CA LEU A 99 -14.75 2.83 2.86
C LEU A 99 -14.54 1.38 2.42
N THR A 100 -15.63 0.64 2.22
CA THR A 100 -15.56 -0.75 1.73
C THR A 100 -15.01 -0.80 0.31
N ARG A 101 -15.45 0.13 -0.55
CA ARG A 101 -14.95 0.27 -1.93
C ARG A 101 -13.45 0.56 -1.97
N ILE A 102 -12.91 1.32 -1.01
CA ILE A 102 -11.46 1.60 -0.91
C ILE A 102 -10.70 0.59 -0.04
N GLY A 103 -11.29 -0.58 0.24
CA GLY A 103 -10.57 -1.74 0.78
C GLY A 103 -10.81 -2.07 2.24
N PHE A 104 -11.50 -1.24 3.02
CA PHE A 104 -11.94 -1.64 4.35
C PHE A 104 -12.94 -2.80 4.26
N ASP A 105 -13.09 -3.57 5.32
CA ASP A 105 -14.29 -4.36 5.52
C ASP A 105 -15.27 -3.60 6.41
N GLU A 106 -16.55 -3.95 6.29
CA GLU A 106 -17.60 -3.26 7.02
C GLU A 106 -17.47 -3.41 8.55
N PRO A 107 -17.13 -4.58 9.12
CA PRO A 107 -16.96 -4.73 10.57
C PRO A 107 -15.84 -3.86 11.14
N PHE A 108 -14.66 -3.84 10.53
CA PHE A 108 -13.54 -3.03 10.97
C PHE A 108 -13.80 -1.55 10.74
N GLY A 109 -14.35 -1.19 9.58
CA GLY A 109 -14.81 0.16 9.29
C GLY A 109 -15.73 0.68 10.40
N ARG A 110 -16.75 -0.09 10.80
CA ARG A 110 -17.64 0.28 11.93
C ARG A 110 -16.90 0.47 13.24
N ILE A 111 -15.95 -0.40 13.58
CA ILE A 111 -15.19 -0.29 14.83
C ILE A 111 -14.40 1.01 14.89
N LEU A 112 -13.78 1.47 13.79
CA LEU A 112 -13.05 2.75 13.75
C LEU A 112 -13.93 3.95 14.12
N PHE A 113 -15.20 3.95 13.70
CA PHE A 113 -16.15 4.99 14.09
C PHE A 113 -16.74 4.80 15.48
N THR A 114 -16.73 3.58 15.99
CA THR A 114 -17.31 3.27 17.31
C THR A 114 -16.32 3.58 18.44
N ILE A 115 -15.03 3.30 18.25
CA ILE A 115 -14.01 3.58 19.28
C ILE A 115 -13.77 5.08 19.46
N ALA A 116 -13.90 5.86 18.39
CA ALA A 116 -13.85 7.32 18.42
C ALA A 116 -15.25 7.94 18.24
N ALA A 117 -16.29 7.33 18.82
CA ALA A 117 -17.68 7.75 18.60
C ALA A 117 -17.95 9.23 18.88
N SER A 118 -17.46 9.76 20.02
CA SER A 118 -17.69 11.15 20.43
C SER A 118 -17.21 12.17 19.39
N PRO A 119 -15.93 12.19 18.99
CA PRO A 119 -15.43 13.14 18.00
C PRO A 119 -15.96 12.86 16.59
N TRP A 120 -16.46 11.68 16.25
CA TRP A 120 -17.14 11.48 14.96
C TRP A 120 -18.57 12.03 14.99
N GLN A 121 -19.23 11.98 16.13
CA GLN A 121 -20.57 12.53 16.29
C GLN A 121 -20.60 14.07 16.22
N SER A 122 -19.45 14.73 16.36
CA SER A 122 -19.32 16.18 16.08
C SER A 122 -19.83 16.53 14.68
N MET A 123 -19.73 15.60 13.70
CA MET A 123 -20.27 15.73 12.34
C MET A 123 -21.75 16.12 12.27
N GLY A 124 -22.51 15.88 13.33
CA GLY A 124 -23.94 16.17 13.43
C GLY A 124 -24.82 15.29 12.54
N PRO A 125 -26.15 15.32 12.74
CA PRO A 125 -27.10 14.65 11.85
C PRO A 125 -26.99 15.23 10.43
N ALA A 126 -26.99 14.35 9.43
CA ALA A 126 -27.12 14.79 8.05
C ALA A 126 -28.55 15.30 7.87
N ASN A 127 -28.76 16.62 7.88
CA ASN A 127 -30.04 17.17 7.42
C ASN A 127 -30.12 16.91 5.92
N GLU A 128 -31.14 16.23 5.42
CA GLU A 128 -31.29 15.93 3.97
C GLU A 128 -31.32 17.20 3.10
N LYS A 129 -31.66 18.35 3.70
CA LYS A 129 -31.60 19.68 3.07
C LYS A 129 -30.23 20.35 3.12
N ILE A 130 -29.29 19.78 3.86
CA ILE A 130 -27.92 20.28 4.07
C ILE A 130 -27.01 19.06 3.97
N ARG A 131 -26.72 18.61 2.74
CA ARG A 131 -25.34 18.16 2.50
C ARG A 131 -24.49 19.30 3.04
N VAL A 132 -23.62 19.02 4.01
CA VAL A 132 -22.67 20.04 4.46
C VAL A 132 -21.70 20.23 3.30
N PHE A 133 -22.16 21.00 2.32
CA PHE A 133 -21.38 21.50 1.23
C PHE A 133 -20.39 22.42 1.92
N HIS A 134 -19.14 22.02 1.90
CA HIS A 134 -18.03 22.85 2.34
C HIS A 134 -17.37 23.37 1.07
N PRO A 135 -17.91 24.42 0.42
CA PRO A 135 -17.40 24.90 -0.86
C PRO A 135 -15.90 25.21 -0.83
N ALA A 136 -15.40 25.72 0.31
CA ALA A 136 -13.98 25.94 0.52
C ALA A 136 -13.17 24.63 0.41
N ILE A 137 -13.68 23.53 0.98
CA ILE A 137 -13.02 22.23 0.95
C ILE A 137 -13.11 21.61 -0.44
N ASP A 138 -14.29 21.65 -1.07
CA ASP A 138 -14.45 21.13 -2.41
C ASP A 138 -13.55 21.88 -3.40
N GLN A 139 -13.40 23.20 -3.21
CA GLN A 139 -12.44 24.02 -3.96
C GLN A 139 -10.99 23.63 -3.66
N GLU A 140 -10.60 23.48 -2.39
CA GLU A 140 -9.24 23.06 -2.02
C GLU A 140 -8.89 21.67 -2.60
N ILE A 141 -9.83 20.71 -2.56
CA ILE A 141 -9.66 19.40 -3.17
C ILE A 141 -9.44 19.53 -4.68
N GLU A 142 -10.22 20.37 -5.37
CA GLU A 142 -10.07 20.58 -6.81
C GLU A 142 -8.75 21.30 -7.15
N GLU A 143 -8.32 22.26 -6.33
CA GLU A 143 -7.03 22.93 -6.49
C GLU A 143 -5.86 21.95 -6.33
N ILE A 144 -5.93 21.05 -5.34
CA ILE A 144 -4.96 19.97 -5.17
C ILE A 144 -4.99 19.05 -6.38
N ARG A 145 -6.18 18.63 -6.82
CA ARG A 145 -6.35 17.78 -7.99
C ARG A 145 -5.71 18.43 -9.22
N CYS A 146 -6.01 19.70 -9.50
CA CYS A 146 -5.41 20.47 -10.58
C CYS A 146 -3.88 20.54 -10.43
N GLY A 147 -3.37 20.82 -9.24
CA GLY A 147 -1.93 20.87 -8.97
C GLY A 147 -1.23 19.52 -9.19
N LEU A 148 -1.86 18.41 -8.81
CA LEU A 148 -1.35 17.06 -9.05
C LEU A 148 -1.32 16.73 -10.53
N LEU A 149 -2.37 17.10 -11.27
CA LEU A 149 -2.45 16.89 -12.72
C LEU A 149 -1.41 17.74 -13.46
N MET A 150 -1.20 18.99 -13.04
CA MET A 150 -0.17 19.87 -13.60
C MET A 150 1.23 19.28 -13.37
N LYS A 151 1.54 18.85 -12.14
CA LYS A 151 2.83 18.18 -11.85
C LYS A 151 3.00 16.90 -12.65
N ALA A 152 1.96 16.07 -12.75
CA ALA A 152 2.02 14.85 -13.55
C ALA A 152 2.29 15.15 -15.03
N LYS A 153 1.67 16.21 -15.56
CA LYS A 153 1.90 16.69 -16.92
C LYS A 153 3.31 17.24 -17.11
N GLU A 154 3.81 18.08 -16.18
CA GLU A 154 5.19 18.60 -16.22
C GLU A 154 6.23 17.49 -16.19
N ILE A 155 6.02 16.45 -15.38
CA ILE A 155 6.90 15.28 -15.33
C ILE A 155 6.85 14.51 -16.66
N ASN A 156 5.66 14.32 -17.23
CA ASN A 156 5.51 13.63 -18.50
C ASN A 156 6.07 14.44 -19.67
N ASP A 157 5.88 15.76 -19.70
CA ASP A 157 6.41 16.67 -20.71
C ASP A 157 7.93 16.79 -20.60
N THR A 158 8.47 16.80 -19.38
CA THR A 158 9.92 16.73 -19.13
C THR A 158 10.48 15.39 -19.63
N PHE A 159 9.82 14.28 -19.33
CA PHE A 159 10.22 12.96 -19.84
C PHE A 159 10.17 12.88 -21.37
N LEU A 160 9.10 13.39 -22.00
CA LEU A 160 8.96 13.45 -23.45
C LEU A 160 10.00 14.38 -24.11
N TRP A 161 10.32 15.51 -23.49
CA TRP A 161 11.35 16.43 -23.96
C TRP A 161 12.76 15.85 -23.84
N TYR A 162 13.08 15.16 -22.74
CA TYR A 162 14.34 14.43 -22.58
C TYR A 162 14.45 13.24 -23.55
N ALA A 163 13.38 12.46 -23.72
CA ALA A 163 13.33 11.36 -24.70
C ALA A 163 13.46 11.86 -26.15
N ALA A 164 12.94 13.05 -26.46
CA ALA A 164 13.06 13.68 -27.77
C ALA A 164 14.44 14.31 -28.03
N THR A 165 15.20 14.68 -26.99
CA THR A 165 16.50 15.37 -27.13
C THR A 165 17.71 14.45 -26.98
N GLN A 166 17.58 13.28 -26.32
CA GLN A 166 18.63 12.26 -26.28
C GLN A 166 18.04 10.82 -26.32
N PRO A 167 17.92 10.21 -27.52
CA PRO A 167 17.29 8.89 -27.69
C PRO A 167 18.02 7.72 -27.01
N SER A 168 19.31 7.88 -26.67
CA SER A 168 20.21 6.77 -26.30
C SER A 168 20.66 6.77 -24.83
N SER A 169 20.17 7.67 -23.99
CA SER A 169 20.55 7.69 -22.58
C SER A 169 19.45 8.30 -21.73
N ILE A 170 18.46 7.48 -21.37
CA ILE A 170 17.63 7.77 -20.21
C ILE A 170 18.51 7.47 -18.98
N PRO A 171 18.96 8.46 -18.19
CA PRO A 171 19.80 8.18 -17.03
C PRO A 171 19.01 7.34 -16.01
N GLU A 172 19.66 6.41 -15.32
CA GLU A 172 19.07 5.66 -14.20
C GLU A 172 18.45 6.58 -13.14
N THR A 173 18.90 7.83 -13.03
CA THR A 173 18.29 8.89 -12.21
C THR A 173 16.89 9.30 -12.68
N ALA A 174 16.60 9.29 -13.98
CA ALA A 174 15.27 9.55 -14.53
C ALA A 174 14.35 8.33 -14.35
N LYS A 175 14.87 7.10 -14.58
CA LYS A 175 14.14 5.84 -14.30
C LYS A 175 13.80 5.69 -12.81
N ASN A 176 14.69 6.12 -11.92
CA ASN A 176 14.45 6.16 -10.48
C ASN A 176 13.52 7.30 -10.09
N SER A 177 13.60 8.51 -10.68
CA SER A 177 12.62 9.58 -10.39
C SER A 177 11.20 9.26 -10.91
N MET A 178 11.05 8.24 -11.77
CA MET A 178 9.79 7.80 -12.36
C MET A 178 9.15 6.58 -11.67
N SER A 179 9.77 5.97 -10.67
CA SER A 179 9.11 4.91 -9.92
C SER A 179 8.09 5.51 -8.94
N VAL A 180 6.85 5.02 -8.99
CA VAL A 180 5.82 5.33 -7.97
C VAL A 180 6.28 4.87 -6.57
N GLU A 181 7.30 4.01 -6.52
CA GLU A 181 7.98 3.57 -5.31
C GLU A 181 8.88 4.67 -4.70
N ASN A 182 9.31 5.68 -5.48
CA ASN A 182 10.04 6.85 -4.97
C ASN A 182 9.12 8.04 -4.60
N LEU A 183 7.81 7.92 -4.85
CA LEU A 183 6.78 8.76 -4.19
C LEU A 183 6.62 8.41 -2.69
N PHE A 184 7.25 7.33 -2.22
CA PHE A 184 7.36 7.03 -0.79
C PHE A 184 8.30 8.01 -0.06
N ASP A 185 9.26 8.58 -0.78
CA ASP A 185 10.15 9.65 -0.33
C ASP A 185 9.70 10.99 -0.90
N PHE A 186 8.40 11.30 -0.87
CA PHE A 186 8.07 12.71 -0.64
C PHE A 186 8.35 12.94 0.84
N PRO A 187 9.45 13.66 1.18
CA PRO A 187 9.54 14.24 2.50
C PRO A 187 8.33 15.16 2.66
N ASP A 188 8.15 15.74 3.84
CA ASP A 188 7.26 16.88 4.06
C ASP A 188 7.55 18.12 3.14
N GLU A 189 8.33 17.98 2.07
CA GLU A 189 8.78 18.96 1.08
C GLU A 189 7.99 18.95 -0.24
N SER A 190 6.94 18.12 -0.39
CA SER A 190 5.95 18.44 -1.42
C SER A 190 5.32 19.79 -1.04
N ALA A 191 5.64 20.84 -1.78
CA ALA A 191 5.00 22.15 -1.73
C ALA A 191 3.52 22.06 -2.18
N THR A 192 2.75 21.20 -1.55
CA THR A 192 1.30 21.08 -1.65
C THR A 192 0.79 21.28 -0.22
N PRO A 193 0.76 22.53 0.29
CA PRO A 193 0.61 22.82 1.72
C PRO A 193 -0.77 22.45 2.32
N TRP A 194 -1.65 21.82 1.56
CA TRP A 194 -3.10 21.85 1.80
C TRP A 194 -3.76 20.47 1.71
N ILE A 195 -3.17 19.39 2.23
CA ILE A 195 -3.92 18.13 2.29
C ILE A 195 -5.14 18.33 3.20
N VAL A 196 -6.30 18.54 2.58
CA VAL A 196 -7.61 18.92 3.13
C VAL A 196 -7.99 18.17 4.40
N LEU A 197 -7.57 16.91 4.52
CA LEU A 197 -7.64 16.16 5.76
C LEU A 197 -6.26 16.18 6.46
N PRO A 198 -6.18 16.62 7.72
CA PRO A 198 -4.97 16.44 8.51
C PRO A 198 -4.71 14.94 8.70
N ARG A 199 -3.93 14.36 7.81
CA ARG A 199 -3.54 12.95 7.91
C ARG A 199 -2.51 12.72 9.02
N ALA A 200 -1.85 13.78 9.47
CA ALA A 200 -0.81 13.69 10.50
C ALA A 200 -1.43 13.75 11.91
N PHE A 201 -1.23 12.67 12.65
CA PHE A 201 -1.75 12.45 14.00
C PHE A 201 -1.70 13.69 14.92
N ASN A 202 -0.57 14.39 14.96
CA ASN A 202 -0.38 15.54 15.86
C ASN A 202 -1.32 16.72 15.55
N PHE A 203 -1.68 16.90 14.27
CA PHE A 203 -2.46 18.06 13.82
C PHE A 203 -3.98 17.83 13.81
N LEU A 204 -4.44 16.59 13.98
CA LEU A 204 -5.86 16.23 14.04
C LEU A 204 -6.61 16.96 15.16
N LYS A 205 -7.79 17.50 14.84
CA LYS A 205 -8.76 18.12 15.75
C LYS A 205 -10.11 17.42 15.59
N GLU A 206 -10.95 17.48 16.62
CA GLU A 206 -12.28 16.82 16.60
C GLU A 206 -13.23 17.37 15.53
N GLN A 207 -13.01 18.61 15.10
CA GLN A 207 -13.77 19.22 14.02
C GLN A 207 -13.38 18.69 12.63
N ASP A 208 -12.20 18.08 12.48
CA ASP A 208 -11.74 17.61 11.17
C ASP A 208 -12.58 16.42 10.67
N GLY A 209 -13.35 15.78 11.57
CA GLY A 209 -14.35 14.77 11.19
C GLY A 209 -15.39 15.29 10.18
N HIS A 210 -15.71 16.60 10.19
CA HIS A 210 -16.66 17.22 9.28
C HIS A 210 -16.26 17.11 7.79
N TYR A 211 -14.97 16.93 7.52
CA TYR A 211 -14.41 16.98 6.18
C TYR A 211 -14.41 15.61 5.49
N LEU A 212 -14.48 14.52 6.26
CA LEU A 212 -14.45 13.16 5.73
C LEU A 212 -15.54 12.90 4.67
N PRO A 213 -16.82 13.30 4.84
CA PRO A 213 -17.84 13.05 3.83
C PRO A 213 -17.57 13.71 2.48
N ALA A 214 -17.06 14.95 2.46
CA ALA A 214 -16.70 15.64 1.22
C ALA A 214 -15.57 14.89 0.49
N TYR A 215 -14.61 14.40 1.28
CA TYR A 215 -13.48 13.63 0.78
C TYR A 215 -13.90 12.27 0.20
N LEU A 216 -14.75 11.53 0.89
CA LEU A 216 -15.28 10.25 0.41
C LEU A 216 -16.10 10.45 -0.88
N ASN A 217 -16.93 11.49 -0.94
CA ASN A 217 -17.67 11.84 -2.16
C ASN A 217 -16.75 12.23 -3.32
N THR A 218 -15.59 12.83 -3.05
CA THR A 218 -14.56 13.09 -4.08
C THR A 218 -13.98 11.78 -4.59
N ILE A 219 -13.61 10.86 -3.70
CA ILE A 219 -13.12 9.52 -4.08
C ILE A 219 -14.17 8.75 -4.90
N ASP A 220 -15.46 8.95 -4.66
CA ASP A 220 -16.54 8.36 -5.48
C ASP A 220 -16.65 8.95 -6.89
N ARG A 221 -16.16 10.18 -7.11
CA ARG A 221 -16.25 10.88 -8.40
C ARG A 221 -14.94 10.96 -9.17
N GLU A 222 -13.82 10.69 -8.51
CA GLU A 222 -12.50 10.78 -9.14
C GLU A 222 -12.33 9.70 -10.21
N THR A 223 -11.88 10.13 -11.38
CA THR A 223 -11.63 9.28 -12.55
C THR A 223 -10.15 9.17 -12.87
N ASN A 224 -9.33 10.10 -12.39
CA ASN A 224 -7.90 10.05 -12.54
C ASN A 224 -7.28 9.11 -11.49
N GLU A 225 -6.66 8.02 -11.96
CA GLU A 225 -6.10 6.97 -11.11
C GLU A 225 -5.03 7.48 -10.13
N TYR A 226 -4.20 8.45 -10.56
CA TYR A 226 -3.14 9.00 -9.71
C TYR A 226 -3.71 9.81 -8.54
N CYS A 227 -4.69 10.66 -8.82
CA CYS A 227 -5.41 11.41 -7.78
C CYS A 227 -6.17 10.46 -6.85
N LEU A 228 -6.87 9.47 -7.42
CA LEU A 228 -7.61 8.46 -6.67
C LEU A 228 -6.70 7.70 -5.70
N LYS A 229 -5.53 7.24 -6.16
CA LYS A 229 -4.54 6.54 -5.30
C LYS A 229 -4.13 7.40 -4.11
N LEU A 230 -3.81 8.68 -4.34
CA LEU A 230 -3.45 9.60 -3.27
C LEU A 230 -4.61 9.82 -2.31
N PHE A 231 -5.83 9.97 -2.84
CA PHE A 231 -6.99 10.20 -2.00
C PHE A 231 -7.31 9.00 -1.11
N ILE A 232 -7.24 7.78 -1.63
CA ILE A 232 -7.39 6.57 -0.83
C ILE A 232 -6.36 6.52 0.31
N ARG A 233 -5.09 6.83 0.03
CA ARG A 233 -4.02 6.89 1.05
C ARG A 233 -4.38 7.85 2.19
N ILE A 234 -4.84 9.05 1.85
CA ILE A 234 -5.22 10.07 2.83
C ILE A 234 -6.42 9.60 3.65
N ALA A 235 -7.45 9.02 3.02
CA ALA A 235 -8.63 8.52 3.72
C ALA A 235 -8.27 7.40 4.72
N VAL A 236 -7.47 6.42 4.29
CA VAL A 236 -7.00 5.31 5.15
C VAL A 236 -6.22 5.86 6.35
N ALA A 237 -5.26 6.77 6.09
CA ALA A 237 -4.45 7.35 7.16
C ALA A 237 -5.25 8.23 8.12
N PHE A 238 -6.16 9.05 7.58
CA PHE A 238 -7.03 9.92 8.36
C PHE A 238 -7.93 9.12 9.29
N VAL A 239 -8.68 8.14 8.77
CA VAL A 239 -9.60 7.35 9.60
C VAL A 239 -8.84 6.59 10.70
N GLY A 240 -7.69 5.98 10.37
CA GLY A 240 -6.86 5.28 11.35
C GLY A 240 -6.29 6.21 12.43
N ASN A 241 -5.74 7.35 12.04
CA ASN A 241 -5.16 8.31 12.98
C ASN A 241 -6.21 9.00 13.85
N TYR A 242 -7.37 9.31 13.27
CA TYR A 242 -8.49 9.88 14.00
C TYR A 242 -9.01 8.90 15.05
N ALA A 243 -9.21 7.65 14.65
CA ALA A 243 -9.63 6.60 15.56
C ALA A 243 -8.62 6.40 16.70
N LEU A 244 -7.33 6.29 16.40
CA LEU A 244 -6.27 6.16 17.41
C LEU A 244 -6.23 7.36 18.36
N LYS A 245 -6.21 8.59 17.83
CA LYS A 245 -6.00 9.81 18.63
C LYS A 245 -7.09 10.00 19.67
N PHE A 246 -8.34 9.89 19.25
CA PHE A 246 -9.45 10.25 20.11
C PHE A 246 -10.06 9.07 20.87
N ALA A 247 -9.69 7.83 20.54
CA ALA A 247 -10.03 6.67 21.36
C ALA A 247 -9.06 6.45 22.54
N ASN A 248 -7.84 7.03 22.48
CA ASN A 248 -6.75 6.75 23.42
C ASN A 248 -7.09 7.04 24.90
N ASN A 249 -8.02 7.96 25.17
CA ASN A 249 -8.44 8.31 26.54
C ASN A 249 -9.53 7.37 27.09
N ARG A 250 -10.11 6.50 26.26
CA ARG A 250 -11.25 5.65 26.60
C ARG A 250 -10.89 4.19 26.79
N TYR A 251 -9.86 3.72 26.09
CA TYR A 251 -9.46 2.32 26.07
C TYR A 251 -8.01 2.18 26.54
N PRO A 252 -7.61 1.03 27.11
CA PRO A 252 -6.21 0.74 27.39
C PRO A 252 -5.39 0.92 26.10
N PRO A 253 -4.36 1.79 26.11
CA PRO A 253 -3.62 2.14 24.89
C PRO A 253 -3.01 0.93 24.19
N ASP A 254 -2.61 -0.09 24.94
CA ASP A 254 -2.05 -1.33 24.41
C ASP A 254 -3.09 -2.18 23.68
N LEU A 255 -4.28 -2.35 24.26
CA LEU A 255 -5.39 -3.06 23.61
C LEU A 255 -5.88 -2.30 22.39
N LEU A 256 -5.96 -0.97 22.45
CA LEU A 256 -6.34 -0.14 21.32
C LEU A 256 -5.33 -0.24 20.17
N ALA A 257 -4.03 -0.14 20.47
CA ALA A 257 -2.97 -0.29 19.47
C ALA A 257 -3.02 -1.66 18.81
N LYS A 258 -3.20 -2.75 19.59
CA LYS A 258 -3.32 -4.10 19.05
C LYS A 258 -4.60 -4.31 18.25
N LEU A 259 -5.75 -3.80 18.70
CA LEU A 259 -7.01 -3.84 17.96
C LEU A 259 -6.84 -3.23 16.57
N LEU A 260 -6.26 -2.03 16.52
CA LEU A 260 -6.02 -1.33 15.26
C LEU A 260 -4.96 -2.06 14.42
N PHE A 261 -3.86 -2.50 15.02
CA PHE A 261 -2.84 -3.30 14.34
C PHE A 261 -3.45 -4.50 13.62
N TYR A 262 -4.17 -5.37 14.33
CA TYR A 262 -4.73 -6.59 13.75
C TYR A 262 -5.85 -6.29 12.73
N GLY A 263 -6.65 -5.25 12.96
CA GLY A 263 -7.65 -4.80 11.99
C GLY A 263 -7.05 -4.30 10.67
N PHE A 264 -6.04 -3.41 10.73
CA PHE A 264 -5.30 -2.96 9.55
C PHE A 264 -4.51 -4.10 8.90
N SER A 265 -3.97 -5.04 9.69
CA SER A 265 -3.26 -6.23 9.19
C SER A 265 -4.18 -7.12 8.36
N ALA A 266 -5.39 -7.39 8.84
CA ALA A 266 -6.39 -8.13 8.08
C ALA A 266 -6.70 -7.42 6.76
N MET A 267 -6.78 -6.09 6.76
CA MET A 267 -7.01 -5.31 5.53
C MET A 267 -5.81 -5.39 4.59
N PHE A 268 -4.58 -5.35 5.08
CA PHE A 268 -3.39 -5.56 4.25
C PHE A 268 -3.46 -6.91 3.53
N TRP A 269 -3.65 -8.02 4.25
CA TRP A 269 -3.66 -9.36 3.68
C TRP A 269 -4.82 -9.56 2.69
N LYS A 270 -6.03 -9.15 3.07
CA LYS A 270 -7.22 -9.17 2.20
C LYS A 270 -6.94 -8.45 0.89
N ASN A 271 -6.50 -7.19 0.97
CA ASN A 271 -6.35 -6.35 -0.22
C ASN A 271 -5.13 -6.73 -1.05
N LEU A 272 -4.08 -7.32 -0.45
CA LEU A 272 -2.95 -7.88 -1.20
C LEU A 272 -3.39 -9.11 -1.99
N ARG A 273 -4.19 -9.99 -1.37
CA ARG A 273 -4.71 -11.20 -2.02
C ARG A 273 -5.68 -10.85 -3.14
N ARG A 274 -6.60 -9.91 -2.89
CA ARG A 274 -7.63 -9.45 -3.84
C ARG A 274 -7.86 -7.95 -3.66
N PRO A 275 -7.41 -7.09 -4.59
CA PRO A 275 -7.73 -5.68 -4.52
C PRO A 275 -9.25 -5.46 -4.66
N PRO A 276 -9.78 -4.35 -4.13
CA PRO A 276 -11.18 -3.99 -4.34
C PRO A 276 -11.46 -3.78 -5.83
N GLU A 277 -12.67 -4.12 -6.26
CA GLU A 277 -13.09 -3.94 -7.66
C GLU A 277 -13.00 -2.46 -8.06
N GLY A 278 -12.33 -2.19 -9.19
CA GLY A 278 -12.08 -0.84 -9.69
C GLY A 278 -10.93 -0.12 -9.00
N MET A 279 -10.20 -0.79 -8.10
CA MET A 279 -9.05 -0.24 -7.37
C MET A 279 -7.76 -1.03 -7.62
N GLU A 280 -7.72 -1.87 -8.64
CA GLU A 280 -6.59 -2.73 -8.98
C GLU A 280 -5.29 -1.94 -9.20
N ASN A 281 -5.38 -0.76 -9.84
CA ASN A 281 -4.22 0.12 -10.10
C ASN A 281 -3.79 0.96 -8.88
N CYS A 282 -4.56 0.96 -7.79
CA CYS A 282 -4.30 1.83 -6.63
C CYS A 282 -3.35 1.22 -5.60
N ALA A 283 -2.99 -0.07 -5.70
CA ALA A 283 -2.18 -0.79 -4.72
C ALA A 283 -2.67 -0.56 -3.27
N VAL A 284 -3.99 -0.68 -3.07
CA VAL A 284 -4.68 -0.28 -1.84
C VAL A 284 -4.06 -0.89 -0.58
N PHE A 285 -3.58 -2.14 -0.67
CA PHE A 285 -2.93 -2.86 0.43
C PHE A 285 -1.74 -2.08 1.03
N GLU A 286 -0.99 -1.32 0.23
CA GLU A 286 0.15 -0.54 0.69
C GLU A 286 -0.27 0.55 1.70
N ASN A 287 -1.47 1.11 1.56
CA ASN A 287 -1.96 2.14 2.46
C ASN A 287 -2.14 1.60 3.88
N PHE A 288 -2.61 0.35 4.00
CA PHE A 288 -2.75 -0.32 5.30
C PHE A 288 -1.37 -0.65 5.90
N LEU A 289 -0.43 -1.17 5.11
CA LEU A 289 0.94 -1.42 5.58
C LEU A 289 1.65 -0.14 6.02
N ASN A 290 1.51 0.94 5.26
CA ASN A 290 2.07 2.25 5.60
C ASN A 290 1.53 2.76 6.93
N TRP A 291 0.23 2.58 7.17
CA TRP A 291 -0.37 2.95 8.46
C TRP A 291 0.16 2.06 9.59
N ILE A 292 0.28 0.75 9.39
CA ILE A 292 0.85 -0.18 10.38
C ILE A 292 2.29 0.21 10.75
N ASN A 293 3.14 0.50 9.76
CA ASN A 293 4.51 0.95 10.00
C ASN A 293 4.57 2.26 10.78
N MET A 294 3.65 3.19 10.50
CA MET A 294 3.53 4.46 11.22
C MET A 294 3.04 4.26 12.65
N LEU A 295 2.12 3.31 12.89
CA LEU A 295 1.72 2.90 14.23
C LEU A 295 2.92 2.34 14.99
N ALA A 296 3.64 1.36 14.43
CA ALA A 296 4.79 0.73 15.07
C ALA A 296 5.90 1.70 15.47
N ARG A 297 6.12 2.78 14.70
CA ARG A 297 7.09 3.83 15.05
C ARG A 297 6.63 4.77 16.17
N LYS A 298 5.32 4.80 16.46
CA LYS A 298 4.71 5.76 17.39
C LYS A 298 4.28 5.15 18.71
N THR A 299 4.29 3.83 18.81
CA THR A 299 3.83 3.13 20.01
C THR A 299 4.77 2.02 20.40
N ASP A 300 5.08 1.97 21.69
CA ASP A 300 5.82 0.87 22.31
C ASP A 300 4.90 -0.29 22.73
N PHE A 301 3.61 -0.25 22.36
CA PHE A 301 2.62 -1.26 22.77
C PHE A 301 2.57 -2.48 21.85
N LEU A 302 3.24 -2.44 20.69
CA LEU A 302 3.37 -3.59 19.80
C LEU A 302 4.49 -4.52 20.32
N GLY A 303 4.16 -5.78 20.52
CA GLY A 303 5.09 -6.77 21.04
C GLY A 303 5.86 -7.50 19.94
N PRO A 304 6.69 -8.50 20.32
CA PRO A 304 7.46 -9.31 19.38
C PRO A 304 6.60 -10.03 18.33
N LYS A 305 5.36 -10.40 18.68
CA LYS A 305 4.42 -11.05 17.75
C LYS A 305 3.98 -10.11 16.64
N GLU A 306 3.60 -8.88 16.99
CA GLU A 306 3.20 -7.86 16.03
C GLU A 306 4.38 -7.43 15.15
N MET A 307 5.57 -7.24 15.72
CA MET A 307 6.78 -6.92 14.94
C MET A 307 7.14 -8.03 13.94
N LYS A 308 7.09 -9.30 14.37
CA LYS A 308 7.28 -10.44 13.46
C LYS A 308 6.23 -10.46 12.34
N SER A 309 4.99 -10.07 12.63
CA SER A 309 3.94 -9.96 11.61
C SER A 309 4.22 -8.83 10.61
N ILE A 310 4.77 -7.70 11.05
CA ILE A 310 5.22 -6.61 10.14
C ILE A 310 6.35 -7.10 9.22
N ASP A 311 7.36 -7.78 9.78
CA ASP A 311 8.45 -8.34 8.98
C ASP A 311 7.94 -9.33 7.94
N GLN A 312 6.95 -10.14 8.32
CA GLN A 312 6.29 -11.08 7.40
C GLN A 312 5.52 -10.35 6.30
N MET A 313 4.80 -9.26 6.60
CA MET A 313 4.12 -8.44 5.60
C MET A 313 5.10 -7.82 4.61
N LEU A 314 6.21 -7.28 5.11
CA LEU A 314 7.27 -6.71 4.27
C LEU A 314 7.88 -7.77 3.36
N LYS A 315 8.22 -8.95 3.92
CA LYS A 315 8.76 -10.07 3.15
C LYS A 315 7.81 -10.50 2.04
N ILE A 316 6.55 -10.75 2.36
CA ILE A 316 5.55 -11.19 1.39
C ILE A 316 5.27 -10.10 0.35
N LYS A 317 5.22 -8.81 0.74
CA LYS A 317 5.16 -7.70 -0.20
C LYS A 317 6.32 -7.75 -1.19
N THR A 318 7.56 -7.92 -0.70
CA THR A 318 8.74 -7.96 -1.57
C THR A 318 8.79 -9.19 -2.47
N THR A 319 8.19 -10.30 -2.04
CA THR A 319 8.02 -11.50 -2.87
C THR A 319 6.99 -11.25 -3.97
N ALA A 320 5.83 -10.68 -3.65
CA ALA A 320 4.80 -10.40 -4.65
C ALA A 320 5.20 -9.24 -5.60
N PHE A 321 5.90 -8.24 -5.08
CA PHE A 321 6.33 -7.04 -5.81
C PHE A 321 7.85 -6.84 -5.72
N PRO A 322 8.65 -7.65 -6.44
CA PRO A 322 10.10 -7.52 -6.44
C PRO A 322 10.55 -6.19 -7.07
N THR A 323 11.37 -5.44 -6.36
CA THR A 323 11.86 -4.11 -6.80
C THR A 323 13.13 -4.19 -7.66
N LYS A 324 13.94 -5.25 -7.48
CA LYS A 324 15.19 -5.45 -8.21
C LYS A 324 14.97 -6.24 -9.50
N ASN A 325 15.63 -5.80 -10.58
CA ASN A 325 15.76 -6.59 -11.79
C ASN A 325 16.61 -7.82 -11.45
N PHE A 326 16.05 -9.02 -11.55
CA PHE A 326 16.84 -10.24 -11.40
C PHE A 326 17.52 -10.58 -12.73
N THR A 327 18.48 -9.74 -13.12
CA THR A 327 19.44 -10.06 -14.20
C THR A 327 20.41 -11.16 -13.76
N CYS A 328 20.63 -11.35 -12.46
CA CYS A 328 21.49 -12.41 -11.93
C CYS A 328 20.66 -13.61 -11.42
N LEU A 329 20.82 -14.76 -12.10
CA LEU A 329 20.25 -16.08 -11.74
C LEU A 329 20.57 -16.53 -10.30
N LYS A 330 21.65 -16.03 -9.68
CA LYS A 330 22.16 -16.53 -8.39
C LYS A 330 21.28 -16.18 -7.18
N ASN A 331 20.33 -15.25 -7.32
CA ASN A 331 19.48 -14.79 -6.23
C ASN A 331 17.99 -15.17 -6.39
N ARG A 332 17.63 -15.97 -7.42
CA ARG A 332 16.25 -16.44 -7.57
C ARG A 332 16.00 -17.59 -6.59
N SER A 333 15.10 -17.38 -5.63
CA SER A 333 14.62 -18.48 -4.79
C SER A 333 13.86 -19.47 -5.67
N ARG A 334 13.86 -20.76 -5.31
CA ARG A 334 13.09 -21.83 -5.99
C ARG A 334 11.58 -21.69 -5.78
N GLU A 335 11.07 -20.46 -5.83
CA GLU A 335 9.66 -20.18 -5.59
C GLU A 335 8.87 -20.49 -6.85
N ASN A 336 7.81 -21.28 -6.69
CA ASN A 336 6.85 -21.55 -7.74
C ASN A 336 6.23 -20.18 -8.12
N GLY A 337 6.22 -19.81 -9.41
CA GLY A 337 5.79 -18.48 -9.89
C GLY A 337 4.31 -18.12 -9.61
N SER A 338 3.64 -18.84 -8.73
CA SER A 338 2.25 -18.65 -8.30
C SER A 338 2.01 -17.32 -7.59
N HIS A 339 3.02 -16.75 -6.93
CA HIS A 339 2.89 -15.41 -6.34
C HIS A 339 2.60 -14.34 -7.37
N PHE A 340 3.10 -14.49 -8.61
CA PHE A 340 2.80 -13.56 -9.69
C PHE A 340 1.34 -13.59 -10.13
N ALA A 341 0.60 -14.68 -9.89
CA ALA A 341 -0.84 -14.69 -10.14
C ALA A 341 -1.55 -13.66 -9.22
N VAL A 342 -1.12 -13.56 -7.96
CA VAL A 342 -1.60 -12.51 -7.04
C VAL A 342 -1.13 -11.13 -7.52
N THR A 343 0.13 -10.98 -7.92
CA THR A 343 0.68 -9.72 -8.44
C THR A 343 -0.13 -9.17 -9.62
N LEU A 344 -0.50 -10.03 -10.58
CA LEU A 344 -1.28 -9.64 -11.77
C LEU A 344 -2.69 -9.10 -11.45
N ARG A 345 -3.24 -9.38 -10.25
CA ARG A 345 -4.51 -8.79 -9.80
C ARG A 345 -4.40 -7.28 -9.56
N HIS A 346 -3.19 -6.75 -9.35
CA HIS A 346 -2.94 -5.33 -9.04
C HIS A 346 -2.66 -4.49 -10.29
N GLY A 347 -3.42 -4.77 -11.35
CA GLY A 347 -3.50 -3.97 -12.55
C GLY A 347 -2.16 -3.73 -13.25
N TYR A 348 -1.99 -2.54 -13.82
CA TYR A 348 -0.80 -2.16 -14.58
C TYR A 348 0.49 -2.22 -13.76
N HIS A 349 0.42 -1.88 -12.47
CA HIS A 349 1.56 -1.99 -11.58
C HIS A 349 2.00 -3.45 -11.47
N GLY A 350 1.04 -4.36 -11.23
CA GLY A 350 1.30 -5.79 -11.21
C GLY A 350 1.92 -6.31 -12.52
N ILE A 351 1.32 -5.97 -13.66
CA ILE A 351 1.83 -6.34 -14.99
C ILE A 351 3.28 -5.87 -15.17
N ALA A 352 3.55 -4.60 -14.88
CA ALA A 352 4.88 -4.02 -15.02
C ALA A 352 5.90 -4.75 -14.13
N THR A 353 5.54 -5.05 -12.89
CA THR A 353 6.39 -5.79 -11.95
C THR A 353 6.72 -7.19 -12.45
N VAL A 354 5.74 -7.94 -12.95
CA VAL A 354 5.97 -9.29 -13.49
C VAL A 354 6.87 -9.25 -14.73
N LEU A 355 6.61 -8.33 -15.66
CA LEU A 355 7.44 -8.17 -16.86
C LEU A 355 8.88 -7.79 -16.51
N LYS A 356 9.06 -6.84 -15.59
CA LYS A 356 10.36 -6.41 -15.08
C LYS A 356 11.13 -7.53 -14.38
N TYR A 357 10.44 -8.32 -13.57
CA TYR A 357 11.05 -9.48 -12.90
C TYR A 357 11.63 -10.48 -13.91
N PHE A 358 10.89 -10.71 -15.00
CA PHE A 358 11.33 -11.57 -16.09
C PHE A 358 12.30 -10.87 -17.07
N GLY A 359 12.71 -9.62 -16.81
CA GLY A 359 13.62 -8.86 -17.68
C GLY A 359 13.02 -8.51 -19.05
N MET A 360 11.71 -8.65 -19.21
CA MET A 360 11.00 -8.50 -20.48
C MET A 360 10.81 -7.03 -20.88
N ASP A 361 10.89 -6.11 -19.91
CA ASP A 361 10.90 -4.66 -20.14
C ASP A 361 12.25 -4.15 -20.70
N GLN A 362 13.35 -4.82 -20.34
CA GLN A 362 14.73 -4.46 -20.71
C GLN A 362 15.24 -5.19 -21.95
N PHE A 363 14.53 -6.21 -22.43
CA PHE A 363 14.89 -6.95 -23.65
C PHE A 363 15.02 -6.05 -24.89
N SER A 364 14.34 -4.91 -24.90
CA SER A 364 14.47 -3.88 -25.94
C SER A 364 15.80 -3.13 -25.87
N GLU A 365 16.38 -2.97 -24.67
CA GLU A 365 17.61 -2.19 -24.40
C GLU A 365 18.87 -3.09 -24.40
N THR A 366 18.79 -4.35 -23.95
CA THR A 366 19.94 -5.27 -23.80
C THR A 366 20.39 -5.98 -25.09
N ARG A 367 19.68 -5.81 -26.21
CA ARG A 367 20.17 -6.25 -27.55
C ARG A 367 21.56 -5.67 -27.90
N LEU A 368 21.98 -4.59 -27.24
CA LEU A 368 23.28 -3.95 -27.47
C LEU A 368 24.46 -4.63 -26.75
N THR A 369 24.24 -5.48 -25.74
CA THR A 369 25.34 -6.04 -24.91
C THR A 369 25.62 -7.52 -25.12
N GLY A 370 24.83 -8.23 -25.94
CA GLY A 370 25.08 -9.64 -26.29
C GLY A 370 24.86 -10.65 -25.16
N ASP A 371 24.24 -10.24 -24.05
CA ASP A 371 23.87 -11.17 -22.98
C ASP A 371 22.70 -12.04 -23.41
N GLY A 372 22.92 -13.36 -23.36
CA GLY A 372 21.97 -14.37 -23.83
C GLY A 372 20.65 -14.39 -23.06
N PHE A 373 19.66 -15.06 -23.68
CA PHE A 373 18.33 -15.27 -23.13
C PHE A 373 18.37 -15.84 -21.69
N PRO A 374 17.44 -15.43 -20.80
CA PRO A 374 17.46 -15.87 -19.41
C PRO A 374 17.37 -17.40 -19.27
N GLY A 375 18.14 -17.93 -18.31
CA GLY A 375 18.35 -19.37 -18.10
C GLY A 375 17.11 -20.18 -17.76
N THR A 376 17.25 -21.51 -17.78
CA THR A 376 16.18 -22.52 -17.58
C THR A 376 15.29 -22.30 -16.36
N THR A 377 15.83 -21.74 -15.26
CA THR A 377 15.07 -21.39 -14.06
C THR A 377 13.97 -20.36 -14.34
N MET A 378 14.24 -19.34 -15.15
CA MET A 378 13.25 -18.34 -15.51
C MET A 378 12.07 -18.94 -16.28
N LEU A 379 12.36 -19.80 -17.25
CA LEU A 379 11.34 -20.49 -18.04
C LEU A 379 10.46 -21.38 -17.15
N SER A 380 11.04 -22.00 -16.12
CA SER A 380 10.28 -22.79 -15.15
C SER A 380 9.36 -21.95 -14.25
N GLU A 381 9.80 -20.77 -13.82
CA GLU A 381 8.97 -19.83 -13.03
C GLU A 381 7.84 -19.24 -13.87
N LEU A 382 8.15 -18.81 -15.09
CA LEU A 382 7.14 -18.35 -16.05
C LEU A 382 6.18 -19.49 -16.40
N HIS A 383 6.67 -20.73 -16.52
CA HIS A 383 5.80 -21.88 -16.69
C HIS A 383 4.83 -22.04 -15.53
N GLY A 384 5.33 -21.96 -14.28
CA GLY A 384 4.52 -22.04 -13.07
C GLY A 384 3.43 -20.96 -13.05
N LEU A 385 3.76 -19.72 -13.42
CA LEU A 385 2.79 -18.64 -13.56
C LEU A 385 1.71 -18.97 -14.60
N LEU A 386 2.11 -19.39 -15.81
CA LEU A 386 1.17 -19.71 -16.88
C LEU A 386 0.29 -20.93 -16.55
N GLN A 387 0.77 -21.85 -15.70
CA GLN A 387 -0.05 -22.94 -15.17
C GLN A 387 -1.02 -22.47 -14.06
N ALA A 388 -0.63 -21.49 -13.25
CA ALA A 388 -1.45 -20.97 -12.16
C ALA A 388 -2.62 -20.10 -12.66
N ILE A 389 -2.45 -19.38 -13.77
CA ILE A 389 -3.48 -18.48 -14.32
C ILE A 389 -4.81 -19.21 -14.58
N PRO A 390 -4.87 -20.33 -15.35
CA PRO A 390 -6.13 -21.02 -15.64
C PRO A 390 -6.91 -21.47 -14.41
N THR A 391 -6.22 -21.91 -13.36
CA THR A 391 -6.83 -22.49 -12.16
C THR A 391 -7.81 -21.51 -11.50
N ASN A 392 -7.47 -20.23 -11.49
CA ASN A 392 -8.27 -19.18 -10.85
C ASN A 392 -8.96 -18.24 -11.85
N TYR A 393 -8.63 -18.32 -13.15
CA TYR A 393 -9.09 -17.35 -14.14
C TYR A 393 -10.61 -17.15 -14.14
N HIS A 394 -11.40 -18.20 -14.04
CA HIS A 394 -12.87 -18.09 -14.06
C HIS A 394 -13.45 -17.38 -12.85
N SER A 395 -12.81 -17.49 -11.67
CA SER A 395 -13.24 -16.84 -10.43
C SER A 395 -12.71 -15.41 -10.29
N GLU A 396 -11.80 -14.96 -11.17
CA GLU A 396 -11.31 -13.59 -11.17
C GLU A 396 -12.39 -12.57 -11.59
N SER A 397 -12.25 -11.34 -11.08
CA SER A 397 -13.09 -10.20 -11.46
C SER A 397 -12.92 -9.86 -12.95
N LYS A 398 -13.91 -9.17 -13.52
CA LYS A 398 -13.83 -8.74 -14.93
C LYS A 398 -12.61 -7.84 -15.20
N PRO A 399 -12.26 -6.85 -14.36
CA PRO A 399 -11.02 -6.08 -14.53
C PRO A 399 -9.75 -6.95 -14.45
N THR A 400 -9.66 -7.84 -13.46
CA THR A 400 -8.49 -8.73 -13.32
C THR A 400 -8.30 -9.63 -14.54
N LYS A 401 -9.39 -10.18 -15.09
CA LYS A 401 -9.35 -10.97 -16.32
C LYS A 401 -8.77 -10.18 -17.48
N GLU A 402 -9.11 -8.90 -17.59
CA GLU A 402 -8.59 -8.00 -18.62
C GLU A 402 -7.10 -7.71 -18.43
N TYR A 403 -6.64 -7.46 -17.19
CA TYR A 403 -5.21 -7.30 -16.91
C TYR A 403 -4.39 -8.55 -17.22
N ILE A 404 -4.92 -9.74 -16.91
CA ILE A 404 -4.29 -11.01 -17.29
C ILE A 404 -4.20 -11.13 -18.81
N LYS A 405 -5.27 -10.80 -19.56
CA LYS A 405 -5.24 -10.77 -21.04
C LYS A 405 -4.18 -9.82 -21.56
N GLN A 406 -4.08 -8.60 -21.00
CA GLN A 406 -3.08 -7.61 -21.37
C GLN A 406 -1.65 -8.09 -21.09
N PHE A 407 -1.41 -8.74 -19.94
CA PHE A 407 -0.12 -9.35 -19.62
C PHE A 407 0.27 -10.41 -20.67
N ILE A 408 -0.64 -11.32 -21.01
CA ILE A 408 -0.39 -12.36 -22.01
C ILE A 408 -0.16 -11.76 -23.41
N GLY A 409 -0.91 -10.71 -23.78
CA GLY A 409 -0.69 -9.97 -25.03
C GLY A 409 0.68 -9.30 -25.11
N ARG A 410 1.15 -8.71 -24.00
CA ARG A 410 2.50 -8.14 -23.91
C ARG A 410 3.58 -9.21 -23.99
N LEU A 411 3.41 -10.33 -23.30
CA LEU A 411 4.32 -11.48 -23.41
C LEU A 411 4.42 -12.00 -24.85
N LYS A 412 3.29 -12.09 -25.56
CA LYS A 412 3.27 -12.50 -26.97
C LYS A 412 4.05 -11.52 -27.84
N SER A 413 3.77 -10.23 -27.72
CA SER A 413 4.46 -9.20 -28.51
C SER A 413 5.98 -9.22 -28.30
N ILE A 414 6.43 -9.52 -27.08
CA ILE A 414 7.85 -9.64 -26.75
C ILE A 414 8.43 -10.93 -27.31
N GLY A 415 7.71 -12.05 -27.22
CA GLY A 415 8.07 -13.31 -27.89
C GLY A 415 8.20 -13.13 -29.41
N ASP A 416 7.28 -12.38 -30.02
CA ASP A 416 7.28 -12.09 -31.45
C ASP A 416 8.55 -11.32 -31.87
N LEU A 417 9.00 -10.39 -31.02
CA LEU A 417 10.26 -9.64 -31.20
C LEU A 417 11.52 -10.49 -30.95
N MET A 418 11.41 -11.62 -30.25
CA MET A 418 12.52 -12.54 -29.98
C MET A 418 12.76 -13.53 -31.13
N HIS A 419 11.84 -13.62 -32.10
CA HIS A 419 11.92 -14.51 -33.27
C HIS A 419 13.09 -14.21 -34.23
N SER A 420 13.84 -13.11 -34.05
CA SER A 420 14.98 -12.82 -34.94
C SER A 420 16.25 -13.59 -34.59
N ASP A 421 16.48 -14.01 -33.33
CA ASP A 421 17.82 -14.49 -32.89
C ASP A 421 17.83 -15.53 -31.74
N SER A 422 16.72 -16.18 -31.38
CA SER A 422 16.63 -17.01 -30.15
C SER A 422 16.49 -18.54 -30.36
N HIS A 423 16.75 -19.30 -29.30
CA HIS A 423 16.86 -20.76 -29.28
C HIS A 423 15.46 -21.42 -29.54
N PRO A 424 15.28 -22.27 -30.57
CA PRO A 424 13.97 -22.71 -31.08
C PRO A 424 13.08 -23.52 -30.10
N THR A 425 13.63 -23.92 -28.95
CA THR A 425 12.93 -24.72 -27.94
C THR A 425 12.15 -23.85 -26.94
N ALA A 426 12.68 -22.68 -26.56
CA ALA A 426 12.03 -21.76 -25.64
C ALA A 426 10.86 -21.03 -26.32
N GLU A 427 11.05 -20.71 -27.59
CA GLU A 427 10.07 -20.13 -28.50
C GLU A 427 8.82 -21.00 -28.64
N LYS A 428 8.99 -22.25 -29.11
CA LYS A 428 7.88 -23.22 -29.25
C LYS A 428 7.14 -23.47 -27.94
N PHE A 429 7.85 -23.39 -26.81
CA PHE A 429 7.26 -23.55 -25.49
C PHE A 429 6.33 -22.36 -25.14
N LEU A 430 6.80 -21.13 -25.30
CA LEU A 430 6.01 -19.92 -25.03
C LEU A 430 4.81 -19.82 -25.97
N GLU A 431 5.03 -20.02 -27.27
CA GLU A 431 3.99 -19.94 -28.29
C GLU A 431 2.85 -20.93 -28.01
N ARG A 432 3.18 -22.20 -27.73
CA ARG A 432 2.17 -23.23 -27.41
C ARG A 432 1.37 -22.89 -26.16
N ARG A 433 2.00 -22.34 -25.13
CA ARG A 433 1.31 -22.00 -23.86
C ARG A 433 0.46 -20.75 -23.98
N ILE A 434 0.94 -19.73 -24.67
CA ILE A 434 0.18 -18.51 -24.96
C ILE A 434 -1.05 -18.85 -25.80
N ASN A 435 -0.90 -19.67 -26.85
CA ASN A 435 -2.02 -20.09 -27.70
C ASN A 435 -3.07 -20.87 -26.90
N ASN A 436 -2.65 -21.78 -26.00
CA ASN A 436 -3.59 -22.49 -25.12
C ASN A 436 -4.35 -21.55 -24.17
N LEU A 437 -3.69 -20.53 -23.63
CA LEU A 437 -4.35 -19.52 -22.79
C LEU A 437 -5.32 -18.66 -23.58
N GLN A 438 -4.97 -18.28 -24.81
CA GLN A 438 -5.86 -17.52 -25.70
C GLN A 438 -7.14 -18.30 -26.03
N ILE A 439 -7.05 -19.62 -26.24
CA ILE A 439 -8.23 -20.47 -26.41
C ILE A 439 -9.13 -20.38 -25.17
N LEU A 440 -8.55 -20.53 -23.97
CA LEU A 440 -9.26 -20.46 -22.69
C LEU A 440 -9.89 -19.09 -22.42
N PHE A 441 -9.34 -18.01 -22.97
CA PHE A 441 -9.85 -16.64 -22.80
C PHE A 441 -10.97 -16.27 -23.77
N ASN A 442 -11.15 -17.05 -24.84
CA ASN A 442 -12.15 -16.85 -25.88
C ASN A 442 -13.38 -17.75 -25.73
N THR A 443 -13.30 -18.75 -24.84
CA THR A 443 -14.42 -19.55 -24.32
C THR A 443 -14.95 -18.96 -23.03
#